data_AF-A0A6I4V1A7-F1
#
_entry.id   AF-A0A6I4V1A7-F1
#
_cell.length_a   1.000
_cell.length_b   1.000
_cell.length_c   1.000
_cell.angle_alpha   90.00
_cell.angle_beta   90.00
_cell.angle_gamma   90.00
#
_symmetry.space_group_name_H-M   'P 1'
#
loop_
_entity.id
_entity.type
_entity.pdbx_description
1 polymer ?
#
loop_
_entity_poly.entity_id
_entity_poly.type
_entity_poly.pdbx_seq_one_letter_code
_entity_poly.pdbx_strand_id
1 'polypeptide(L)' 'MPVSVPAQTGLFSQSASALAGIAARALGWRPDEFWNATPADLVLALSDPQSSSETITRTELNHLLEQERNG' A
#
# COMPACT_ATOMS: atom_id res chain seq x y z
N MET A 1 -5.39 -32.86 -2.56
CA MET A 1 -5.84 -32.31 -1.27
C MET A 1 -5.95 -30.80 -1.44
N PRO A 2 -7.15 -30.19 -1.50
CA PRO A 2 -7.26 -28.73 -1.50
C PRO A 2 -6.90 -28.19 -0.12
N VAL A 3 -5.95 -27.27 -0.06
CA VAL A 3 -5.56 -26.58 1.18
C VAL A 3 -6.73 -25.67 1.56
N SER A 4 -7.42 -25.98 2.65
CA SER A 4 -8.47 -25.10 3.18
C SER A 4 -7.81 -23.86 3.77
N VAL A 5 -7.97 -22.72 3.10
CA VAL A 5 -7.63 -21.42 3.67
C VAL A 5 -8.60 -21.19 4.85
N PRO A 6 -8.12 -20.95 6.09
CA PRO A 6 -9.00 -20.77 7.24
C PRO A 6 -9.82 -19.48 7.13
N ALA A 7 -10.69 -19.24 8.11
CA ALA A 7 -11.72 -18.18 8.25
C ALA A 7 -11.24 -16.70 8.18
N GLN A 8 -10.17 -16.40 7.46
CA GLN A 8 -9.54 -15.09 7.29
C GLN A 8 -10.50 -14.05 6.66
N THR A 9 -11.45 -14.50 5.83
CA THR A 9 -12.41 -13.62 5.16
C THR A 9 -13.29 -12.83 6.13
N GLY A 10 -13.67 -13.41 7.28
CA GLY A 10 -14.49 -12.72 8.28
C GLY A 10 -13.75 -11.57 8.96
N LEU A 11 -12.51 -11.83 9.40
CA LEU A 11 -11.66 -10.82 10.03
C LEU A 11 -11.21 -9.74 9.03
N PHE A 12 -10.91 -10.15 7.79
CA PHE A 12 -10.56 -9.23 6.71
C PHE A 12 -11.72 -8.31 6.37
N SER A 13 -12.92 -8.86 6.15
CA SER A 13 -14.10 -8.07 5.79
C SER A 13 -14.45 -7.03 6.86
N GLN A 14 -14.40 -7.42 8.14
CA GLN A 14 -14.64 -6.50 9.24
C GLN A 14 -13.58 -5.39 9.33
N SER A 15 -12.31 -5.73 9.17
CA SER A 15 -11.21 -4.77 9.19
C SER A 15 -11.26 -3.81 7.99
N ALA A 16 -11.51 -4.34 6.80
CA ALA A 16 -11.65 -3.57 5.57
C ALA A 16 -12.81 -2.57 5.66
N SER A 17 -13.95 -2.98 6.24
CA SER A 17 -15.11 -2.10 6.44
C SER A 17 -14.80 -0.95 7.41
N ALA A 18 -14.11 -1.25 8.52
CA ALA A 18 -13.69 -0.22 9.47
C ALA A 18 -12.70 0.77 8.83
N LEU A 19 -11.72 0.26 8.09
CA LEU A 19 -10.70 1.06 7.42
C LEU A 19 -11.29 1.93 6.30
N ALA A 20 -12.23 1.39 5.52
CA ALA A 20 -12.98 2.13 4.51
C ALA A 20 -13.70 3.35 5.11
N GLY A 21 -14.37 3.17 6.24
CA GLY A 21 -15.04 4.26 6.94
C GLY A 21 -14.07 5.33 7.46
N ILE A 22 -12.88 4.93 7.91
CA ILE A 22 -11.82 5.85 8.33
C ILE A 22 -11.29 6.63 7.12
N ALA A 23 -11.00 5.95 6.00
CA ALA A 23 -10.49 6.57 4.78
C ALA A 23 -11.48 7.62 4.23
N ALA A 24 -12.76 7.27 4.12
CA ALA A 24 -13.78 8.20 3.63
C ALA A 24 -13.87 9.47 4.50
N ARG A 25 -13.82 9.32 5.83
CA ARG A 25 -13.84 10.46 6.76
C ARG A 25 -12.57 11.31 6.68
N ALA A 26 -11.41 10.69 6.61
CA ALA A 26 -10.12 11.39 6.53
C ALA A 26 -9.99 12.19 5.22
N LEU A 27 -10.50 11.65 4.12
CA LEU A 27 -10.49 12.28 2.80
C LEU A 27 -11.65 13.26 2.57
N GLY A 28 -12.64 13.29 3.48
CA GLY A 28 -13.83 14.14 3.35
C GLY A 28 -14.81 13.69 2.26
N TRP A 29 -14.69 12.44 1.79
CA TRP A 29 -15.51 11.90 0.71
C TRP A 29 -16.95 11.68 1.18
N ARG A 30 -17.89 12.08 0.31
CA ARG A 30 -19.30 11.69 0.45
C ARG A 30 -19.45 10.19 0.12
N PRO A 31 -20.55 9.54 0.57
CA PRO A 31 -20.77 8.11 0.28
C PRO A 31 -20.67 7.75 -1.20
N ASP A 32 -21.30 8.53 -2.09
CA ASP A 32 -21.23 8.30 -3.54
C ASP A 32 -19.80 8.46 -4.10
N GLU A 33 -19.02 9.40 -3.56
CA GLU A 33 -17.64 9.63 -4.01
C GLU A 33 -16.74 8.47 -3.60
N PHE A 34 -16.87 7.97 -2.37
CA PHE A 34 -16.14 6.80 -1.89
C PHE A 34 -16.49 5.53 -2.68
N TRP A 35 -17.77 5.29 -2.98
CA TRP A 35 -18.17 4.08 -3.71
C TRP A 35 -17.82 4.12 -5.20
N ASN A 36 -17.65 5.32 -5.76
CA ASN A 36 -17.21 5.49 -7.15
C ASN A 36 -15.68 5.52 -7.30
N ALA A 37 -14.94 5.78 -6.21
CA ALA A 37 -13.48 5.75 -6.20
C ALA A 37 -12.95 4.32 -6.45
N THR A 38 -11.93 4.20 -7.28
CA THR A 38 -11.28 2.91 -7.53
C THR A 38 -10.29 2.56 -6.42
N PRO A 39 -9.91 1.28 -6.27
CA PRO A 39 -8.83 0.91 -5.35
C PRO A 39 -7.50 1.64 -5.63
N ALA A 40 -7.22 1.98 -6.89
CA ALA A 40 -6.03 2.73 -7.26
C ALA A 40 -6.09 4.18 -6.76
N ASP A 41 -7.27 4.81 -6.80
CA ASP A 41 -7.48 6.16 -6.25
C ASP A 41 -7.28 6.18 -4.74
N LEU A 42 -7.75 5.14 -4.03
CA LEU A 42 -7.52 4.98 -2.59
C LEU A 42 -6.04 4.86 -2.25
N VAL A 43 -5.29 4.04 -3.00
CA VAL A 43 -3.83 3.95 -2.83
C VAL A 43 -3.19 5.30 -3.07
N LEU A 44 -3.55 5.99 -4.15
CA LEU A 44 -2.98 7.29 -4.48
C LEU A 44 -3.26 8.34 -3.39
N ALA A 45 -4.48 8.38 -2.86
CA ALA A 45 -4.91 9.35 -1.85
C ALA A 45 -4.32 9.08 -0.46
N LEU A 46 -4.03 7.82 -0.13
CA LEU A 46 -3.49 7.42 1.17
C LEU A 46 -1.97 7.25 1.20
N SER A 47 -1.32 7.21 0.03
CA SER A 47 0.14 7.11 -0.04
C SER A 47 0.79 8.40 0.46
N ASP A 48 1.81 8.26 1.29
CA ASP A 48 2.66 9.41 1.64
C ASP A 48 3.44 9.87 0.40
N PRO A 49 3.31 11.13 -0.03
CA PRO A 49 3.99 11.64 -1.21
C PRO A 49 5.52 11.63 -1.07
N GLN A 50 6.07 11.48 0.14
CA GLN A 50 7.50 11.39 0.40
C GLN A 50 7.98 9.94 0.62
N SER A 51 7.06 8.98 0.61
CA SER A 51 7.37 7.55 0.65
C SER A 51 7.82 7.09 -0.74
N SER A 52 8.99 7.56 -1.17
CA SER A 52 9.72 6.95 -2.27
C SER A 52 10.12 5.53 -1.83
N SER A 53 9.47 4.52 -2.39
CA SER A 53 9.89 3.13 -2.23
C SER A 53 11.34 3.01 -2.71
N GLU A 54 12.23 2.80 -1.74
CA GLU A 54 13.62 2.37 -1.88
C GLU A 54 14.40 3.00 -3.05
N THR A 55 14.61 4.32 -2.98
CA THR A 55 15.62 4.95 -3.82
C THR A 55 17.01 4.51 -3.33
N ILE A 56 17.74 3.76 -4.15
CA ILE A 56 19.14 3.41 -3.87
C ILE A 56 19.93 4.70 -3.58
N THR A 57 20.57 4.76 -2.41
CA THR A 57 21.31 5.95 -2.03
C THR A 57 22.58 6.08 -2.89
N ARG A 58 23.08 7.30 -3.05
CA ARG A 58 24.34 7.53 -3.80
C ARG A 58 25.51 6.73 -3.24
N THR A 59 25.52 6.52 -1.92
CA THR A 59 26.50 5.72 -1.19
C THR A 59 26.38 4.24 -1.52
N GLU A 60 25.16 3.71 -1.48
CA GLU A 60 24.86 2.31 -1.84
C GLU A 60 25.26 2.03 -3.30
N LEU A 61 24.94 2.95 -4.21
CA LEU A 61 25.35 2.86 -5.62
C LEU A 61 26.87 2.81 -5.79
N ASN A 62 27.63 3.64 -5.06
CA ASN A 62 29.09 3.60 -5.10
C ASN A 62 29.63 2.27 -4.57
N HIS A 63 29.01 1.71 -3.54
CA HIS A 63 29.41 0.43 -2.98
C HIS A 63 29.24 -0.73 -3.98
N LEU A 64 28.12 -0.74 -4.71
CA LEU A 64 27.88 -1.72 -5.78
C LEU A 64 28.89 -1.58 -6.93
N LEU A 65 29.20 -0.35 -7.35
CA LEU A 65 30.20 -0.10 -8.40
C LEU A 65 31.61 -0.52 -7.98
N GLU A 66 31.97 -0.34 -6.72
CA GLU A 66 33.26 -0.79 -6.19
C GLU A 66 33.34 -2.32 -6.08
N GLN A 67 32.25 -2.99 -5.72
CA GLN A 67 32.19 -4.44 -5.64
C GLN A 67 32.31 -5.11 -7.02
N GLU A 68 31.62 -4.58 -8.04
CA GLU A 68 31.74 -5.05 -9.44
C GLU A 68 33.14 -4.84 -10.03
N ARG A 69 33.85 -3.79 -9.60
CA ARG A 69 35.20 -3.49 -10.09
C ARG A 69 36.29 -4.36 -9.49
N ASN A 70 36.06 -4.89 -8.28
CA ASN A 70 37.02 -5.69 -7.53
C ASN A 70 36.72 -7.21 -7.56
N GLY A 71 35.72 -7.63 -8.33
CA GLY A 71 35.44 -9.03 -8.70
C GLY A 71 36.04 -9.39 -10.06
#